data_AF-A0A6A3ERF0-F1
#
_entry.id   AF-A0A6A3ERF0-F1
#
_cell.length_a   1.000
_cell.length_b   1.000
_cell.length_c   1.000
_cell.angle_alpha   90.00
_cell.angle_beta   90.00
_cell.angle_gamma   90.00
#
_symmetry.space_group_name_H-M   'P 1'
#
loop_
_entity.id
_entity.type
_entity.pdbx_description
1 polymer ?
#
loop_
_entity_poly.entity_id
_entity_poly.type
_entity_poly.pdbx_seq_one_letter_code
_entity_poly.pdbx_strand_id
1 'polypeptide(L)'
;MADSKALDQVNSDLNNVLSRMDVVEKRLATEAKQVDGPVGGADLREYQTQLLLRAIRDSMHSEGSSLEQLRKERDEARSERDALKKQVDKLNYRVLHLTQHVPVPSPADMQL
;
A
#
# COMPACT_ATOMS: atom_id res chain seq x y z
N MET A 1 26.06 73.48 -4.69
CA MET A 1 25.38 73.10 -5.94
C MET A 1 25.52 71.60 -6.30
N ALA A 2 26.40 70.83 -5.64
CA ALA A 2 26.50 69.38 -5.88
C ALA A 2 25.32 68.58 -5.27
N ASP A 3 24.79 68.99 -4.12
CA ASP A 3 23.73 68.25 -3.40
C ASP A 3 22.37 68.19 -4.13
N SER A 4 22.02 69.24 -4.88
CA SER A 4 20.76 69.27 -5.66
C SER A 4 20.77 68.22 -6.76
N LYS A 5 21.89 68.07 -7.48
CA LYS A 5 22.03 67.06 -8.54
C LYS A 5 21.99 65.64 -7.99
N ALA A 6 22.54 65.42 -6.79
CA ALA A 6 22.48 64.11 -6.14
C ALA A 6 21.04 63.75 -5.74
N LEU A 7 20.27 64.71 -5.20
CA LEU A 7 18.85 64.51 -4.86
C LEU A 7 17.99 64.25 -6.10
N ASP A 8 18.22 64.97 -7.19
CA ASP A 8 17.50 64.77 -8.45
C ASP A 8 17.78 63.38 -9.06
N GLN A 9 19.04 62.92 -8.95
CA GLN A 9 19.43 61.58 -9.39
C GLN A 9 18.75 60.48 -8.55
N VAL A 10 18.75 60.63 -7.23
CA VAL A 10 18.07 59.67 -6.32
C VAL A 10 16.57 59.61 -6.60
N ASN A 11 15.92 60.74 -6.85
CA ASN A 11 14.51 60.77 -7.24
C ASN A 11 14.26 60.08 -8.60
N SER A 12 15.16 60.24 -9.56
CA SER A 12 15.08 59.53 -10.84
C SER A 12 15.20 58.01 -10.66
N ASP A 13 16.16 57.58 -9.84
CA ASP A 13 16.41 56.16 -9.56
C ASP A 13 15.25 55.52 -8.81
N LEU A 14 14.65 56.22 -7.83
CA LEU A 14 13.45 55.77 -7.12
C LEU A 14 12.26 55.58 -8.06
N ASN A 15 12.02 56.54 -8.96
CA ASN A 15 10.96 56.44 -9.95
C ASN A 15 11.18 55.29 -10.94
N ASN A 16 12.44 55.02 -11.29
CA ASN A 16 12.81 53.88 -12.12
C ASN A 16 12.51 52.55 -11.40
N VAL A 17 12.91 52.43 -10.14
CA VAL A 17 12.65 51.24 -9.31
C VAL A 17 11.14 51.00 -9.14
N LEU A 18 10.37 52.05 -8.85
CA LEU A 18 8.91 51.94 -8.73
C LEU A 18 8.26 51.46 -10.03
N SER A 19 8.70 51.99 -11.17
CA SER A 19 8.21 51.58 -12.48
C SER A 19 8.55 50.11 -12.79
N ARG A 20 9.75 49.66 -12.44
CA ARG A 20 10.15 48.26 -12.59
C ARG A 20 9.36 47.33 -11.68
N MET A 21 9.07 47.75 -10.45
CA MET A 21 8.31 46.97 -9.49
C MET A 21 6.85 46.78 -9.97
N ASP A 22 6.22 47.84 -10.48
CA ASP A 22 4.87 47.78 -11.03
C ASP A 22 4.77 46.86 -12.26
N VAL A 23 5.81 46.86 -13.12
CA VAL A 23 5.90 45.91 -14.25
C VAL A 23 6.04 44.46 -13.76
N VAL A 24 6.83 44.22 -12.72
CA VAL A 24 7.01 42.88 -12.14
C VAL A 24 5.72 42.39 -11.48
N GLU A 25 5.03 43.24 -10.72
CA GLU A 25 3.72 42.90 -10.12
C GLU A 25 2.69 42.54 -11.17
N LYS A 26 2.58 43.32 -12.25
CA LYS A 26 1.67 43.03 -13.37
C LYS A 26 2.00 41.70 -14.05
N ARG A 27 3.29 41.40 -14.26
CA ARG A 27 3.73 40.11 -14.81
C ARG A 27 3.40 38.96 -13.88
N LEU A 28 3.69 39.10 -12.59
CA LEU A 28 3.40 38.09 -11.57
C LEU A 28 1.90 37.81 -11.48
N ALA A 29 1.05 38.83 -11.52
CA ALA A 29 -0.41 38.67 -11.53
C ALA A 29 -0.91 37.96 -12.79
N THR A 30 -0.19 38.09 -13.91
CA THR A 30 -0.52 37.42 -15.17
C THR A 30 -0.07 35.95 -15.14
N GLU A 31 1.14 35.69 -14.65
CA GLU A 31 1.67 34.33 -14.47
C GLU A 31 0.90 33.56 -13.41
N ALA A 32 0.51 34.18 -12.30
CA ALA A 32 -0.32 33.56 -11.26
C ALA A 32 -1.65 33.06 -11.84
N LYS A 33 -2.28 33.84 -12.72
CA LYS A 33 -3.50 33.43 -13.44
C LYS A 33 -3.28 32.32 -14.47
N GLN A 34 -2.06 32.16 -14.99
CA GLN A 34 -1.71 31.07 -15.90
C GLN A 34 -1.39 29.76 -15.14
N VAL A 35 -0.74 29.88 -13.98
CA VAL A 35 -0.51 28.76 -13.06
C VAL A 35 -1.84 28.29 -12.45
N ASP A 36 -2.76 29.22 -12.22
CA ASP A 36 -4.11 29.01 -11.71
C ASP A 36 -5.16 29.03 -12.84
N GLY A 37 -4.82 28.43 -13.99
CA GLY A 37 -5.72 28.29 -15.13
C GLY A 37 -7.02 27.55 -14.79
N PRO A 38 -7.99 27.42 -15.73
CA PRO A 38 -9.36 26.96 -15.46
C PRO A 38 -9.50 25.55 -14.86
N VAL A 39 -8.42 24.79 -14.82
CA VAL A 39 -8.25 23.59 -13.98
C VAL A 39 -7.14 23.88 -12.98
N GLY A 40 -7.46 24.71 -11.99
CA GLY A 40 -6.50 25.19 -11.00
C GLY A 40 -5.80 24.01 -10.33
N GLY A 41 -4.54 24.19 -9.94
CA GLY A 41 -3.75 23.12 -9.32
C GLY A 41 -4.42 22.45 -8.11
N ALA A 42 -5.44 23.07 -7.51
CA ALA A 42 -6.30 22.48 -6.49
C ALA A 42 -7.19 21.36 -7.04
N ASP A 43 -7.95 21.59 -8.13
CA ASP A 43 -8.84 20.59 -8.73
C ASP A 43 -8.07 19.41 -9.31
N LEU A 44 -6.91 19.68 -9.93
CA LEU A 44 -6.03 18.62 -10.42
C LEU A 44 -5.46 17.78 -9.27
N ARG A 45 -5.07 18.40 -8.15
CA ARG A 45 -4.61 17.68 -6.95
C ARG A 45 -5.74 16.90 -6.31
N GLU A 46 -6.95 17.43 -6.28
CA GLU A 46 -8.11 16.75 -5.76
C GLU A 46 -8.43 15.50 -6.60
N TYR A 47 -8.44 15.65 -7.93
CA TYR A 47 -8.61 14.52 -8.85
C TYR A 47 -7.52 13.46 -8.67
N GLN A 48 -6.24 13.88 -8.59
CA GLN A 48 -5.12 12.97 -8.32
C GLN A 48 -5.28 12.24 -6.98
N THR A 49 -5.74 12.95 -5.95
CA THR A 49 -5.98 12.37 -4.63
C THR A 49 -7.13 11.35 -4.69
N GLN A 50 -8.22 11.66 -5.37
CA GLN A 50 -9.33 10.74 -5.58
C GLN A 50 -8.89 9.48 -6.36
N LEU A 51 -8.02 9.64 -7.36
CA LEU A 51 -7.48 8.53 -8.13
C LEU A 51 -6.60 7.61 -7.26
N LEU A 52 -5.73 8.18 -6.43
CA LEU A 52 -4.89 7.43 -5.50
C LEU A 52 -5.73 6.69 -4.46
N LEU A 53 -6.74 7.34 -3.89
CA LEU A 53 -7.65 6.71 -2.92
C LEU A 53 -8.41 5.53 -3.54
N ARG A 54 -8.79 5.63 -4.82
CA ARG A 54 -9.42 4.53 -5.56
C ARG A 54 -8.44 3.38 -5.76
N ALA A 55 -7.22 3.66 -6.21
CA ALA A 55 -6.18 2.64 -6.39
C ALA A 55 -5.86 1.89 -5.08
N ILE A 56 -5.77 2.61 -3.96
CA ILE A 56 -5.56 2.01 -2.63
C ILE A 56 -6.73 1.10 -2.26
N ARG A 57 -7.98 1.54 -2.48
CA ARG A 57 -9.18 0.74 -2.19
C ARG A 57 -9.20 -0.55 -3.01
N ASP A 58 -8.88 -0.46 -4.29
CA ASP A 58 -8.88 -1.62 -5.19
C ASP A 58 -7.76 -2.63 -4.79
N SER A 59 -6.58 -2.14 -4.39
CA SER A 59 -5.51 -2.97 -3.83
C SER A 59 -5.94 -3.65 -2.53
N MET A 60 -6.52 -2.90 -1.59
CA MET A 60 -7.01 -3.44 -0.32
C MET A 60 -8.11 -4.49 -0.53
N HIS A 61 -8.97 -4.32 -1.54
CA HIS A 61 -9.99 -5.32 -1.86
C HIS A 61 -9.37 -6.62 -2.41
N SER A 62 -8.36 -6.50 -3.28
CA SER A 62 -7.62 -7.64 -3.81
C SER A 62 -6.82 -8.36 -2.72
N GLU A 63 -6.13 -7.62 -1.85
CA GLU A 63 -5.37 -8.16 -0.72
C GLU A 63 -6.28 -8.77 0.35
N GLY A 64 -7.43 -8.14 0.63
CA GLY A 64 -8.45 -8.69 1.52
C GLY A 64 -9.02 -10.02 1.01
N SER A 65 -9.22 -10.13 -0.31
CA SER A 65 -9.57 -11.40 -0.95
C SER A 65 -8.48 -12.47 -0.75
N SER A 66 -7.22 -12.10 -0.88
CA SER A 66 -6.09 -13.01 -0.66
C SER A 66 -5.99 -13.49 0.80
N LEU A 67 -6.22 -12.62 1.79
CA LEU A 67 -6.13 -13.00 3.19
C LEU A 67 -7.27 -13.92 3.63
N GLU A 68 -8.48 -13.70 3.11
CA GLU A 68 -9.62 -14.57 3.41
C GLU A 68 -9.48 -15.94 2.72
N GLN A 69 -8.91 -15.98 1.51
CA GLN A 69 -8.51 -17.23 0.85
C GLN A 69 -7.50 -18.01 1.70
N LEU A 70 -6.44 -17.36 2.18
CA LEU A 70 -5.43 -18.01 3.05
C LEU A 70 -6.02 -18.55 4.36
N ARG A 71 -7.00 -17.84 4.95
CA ARG A 71 -7.71 -18.34 6.15
C ARG A 71 -8.51 -19.59 5.84
N LYS A 72 -9.23 -19.59 4.72
CA LYS A 72 -10.00 -20.75 4.26
C LYS A 72 -9.09 -21.96 4.03
N GLU A 73 -8.01 -21.79 3.27
CA GLU A 73 -7.03 -22.86 3.01
C GLU A 73 -6.42 -23.40 4.31
N ARG A 74 -6.06 -22.51 5.24
CA ARG A 74 -5.55 -22.91 6.56
C ARG A 74 -6.57 -23.73 7.34
N ASP A 75 -7.84 -23.35 7.34
CA ASP A 75 -8.87 -24.01 8.12
C ASP A 75 -9.25 -25.37 7.48
N GLU A 76 -9.23 -25.48 6.16
CA GLU A 76 -9.32 -26.75 5.43
C GLU A 76 -8.15 -27.68 5.78
N ALA A 77 -6.90 -27.20 5.69
CA ALA A 77 -5.72 -27.99 6.04
C ALA A 77 -5.73 -28.45 7.52
N ARG A 78 -6.26 -27.63 8.44
CA ARG A 78 -6.42 -28.02 9.85
C ARG A 78 -7.45 -29.13 10.01
N SER A 79 -8.58 -29.04 9.32
CA SER A 79 -9.63 -30.05 9.33
C SER A 79 -9.11 -31.40 8.80
N GLU A 80 -8.41 -31.39 7.67
CA GLU A 80 -7.80 -32.59 7.07
C GLU A 80 -6.76 -33.23 7.99
N ARG A 81 -5.87 -32.42 8.58
CA ARG A 81 -4.89 -32.88 9.55
C ARG A 81 -5.56 -33.59 10.73
N ASP A 82 -6.62 -33.00 11.28
CA ASP A 82 -7.31 -33.56 12.46
C ASP A 82 -8.05 -34.86 12.12
N ALA A 83 -8.63 -34.96 10.91
CA ALA A 83 -9.22 -36.19 10.40
C ALA A 83 -8.16 -37.29 10.21
N LEU A 84 -7.03 -36.98 9.57
CA LEU A 84 -5.93 -37.92 9.36
C LEU A 84 -5.34 -38.38 10.68
N LYS A 85 -5.13 -37.47 11.64
CA LYS A 85 -4.63 -37.81 12.97
C LYS A 85 -5.53 -38.81 13.69
N LYS A 86 -6.85 -38.61 13.65
CA LYS A 86 -7.81 -39.58 14.22
C LYS A 86 -7.72 -40.95 13.56
N GLN A 87 -7.52 -41.00 12.23
CA GLN A 87 -7.37 -42.27 11.51
C GLN A 87 -6.06 -42.97 11.90
N VAL A 88 -4.96 -42.23 11.98
CA VAL A 88 -3.65 -42.73 12.41
C VAL A 88 -3.72 -43.26 13.84
N ASP A 89 -4.31 -42.51 14.77
CA ASP A 89 -4.45 -42.94 16.17
C ASP A 89 -5.26 -44.24 16.28
N LYS A 90 -6.34 -44.37 15.50
CA LYS A 90 -7.16 -45.58 15.44
C LYS A 90 -6.39 -46.79 14.87
N LEU A 91 -5.60 -46.57 13.82
CA LEU A 91 -4.74 -47.60 13.22
C LEU A 91 -3.64 -48.03 14.20
N ASN A 92 -2.97 -47.07 14.84
CA ASN A 92 -1.94 -47.34 15.84
C ASN A 92 -2.49 -48.14 17.01
N TYR A 93 -3.68 -47.78 17.51
CA TYR A 93 -4.37 -48.56 18.54
C TYR A 93 -4.61 -50.01 18.10
N ARG A 94 -5.12 -50.21 16.87
CA ARG A 94 -5.38 -51.56 16.33
C ARG A 94 -4.10 -52.36 16.19
N VAL A 95 -3.03 -51.77 15.66
CA VAL A 95 -1.73 -52.42 15.52
C VAL A 95 -1.21 -52.83 16.89
N LEU A 96 -1.23 -51.92 17.87
CA LEU A 96 -0.80 -52.20 19.23
C LEU A 96 -1.61 -53.33 19.87
N HIS A 97 -2.93 -53.32 19.68
CA HIS A 97 -3.80 -54.37 20.19
C HIS A 97 -3.49 -55.72 19.53
N LEU A 98 -3.25 -55.75 18.21
CA LEU A 98 -2.90 -56.98 17.50
C LEU A 98 -1.53 -57.52 17.92
N THR A 99 -0.53 -56.66 18.11
CA THR A 99 0.80 -57.10 18.57
C THR A 99 0.78 -57.65 20.00
N GLN A 100 -0.16 -57.18 20.83
CA GLN A 100 -0.30 -57.65 22.21
C GLN A 100 -1.14 -58.93 22.34
N HIS A 101 -2.14 -59.13 21.47
CA HIS A 101 -3.16 -60.17 21.65
C HIS A 101 -3.20 -61.24 20.57
N VAL A 102 -2.45 -61.09 19.47
CA VAL A 102 -2.33 -62.14 18.46
C VAL A 102 -1.05 -62.93 18.72
N PRO A 103 -1.12 -64.25 18.96
CA PRO A 103 0.07 -65.08 19.03
C PRO A 103 0.79 -65.00 17.68
N VAL A 104 2.04 -64.55 17.68
CA VAL A 104 2.89 -64.63 16.50
C VAL A 104 3.22 -66.11 16.32
N PRO A 105 2.83 -66.76 15.20
CA PRO A 105 3.19 -68.15 14.96
C PRO A 105 4.71 -68.27 15.01
N SER A 106 5.21 -69.26 15.74
CA SER A 106 6.65 -69.48 15.78
C SER A 106 7.11 -69.99 14.40
N PRO A 107 8.40 -69.88 14.05
CA PRO A 107 8.92 -70.41 12.79
C PRO A 107 8.59 -71.90 12.56
N ALA A 108 8.32 -72.67 13.62
CA ALA A 108 7.89 -74.06 13.54
C ALA A 108 6.44 -74.24 13.05
N ASP A 109 5.57 -73.25 13.26
CA ASP A 109 4.17 -73.28 12.84
C ASP A 109 3.98 -72.88 11.37
N MET A 110 5.02 -72.28 10.76
CA MET A 110 5.02 -71.78 9.37
C MET A 110 5.67 -72.75 8.36
N GLN A 111 6.11 -73.95 8.79
CA GLN A 111 6.75 -74.97 7.92
C GLN A 111 5.83 -76.12 7.47
N LEU A 112 4.52 -75.91 7.39
CA LEU A 112 3.58 -76.89 6.79
C LEU A 112 3.24 -76.56 5.33
#